data_AF-A0A9X3D723-F1
#
_entry.id   AF-A0A9X3D723-F1
#
_cell.length_a   1.000
_cell.length_b   1.000
_cell.length_c   1.000
_cell.angle_alpha   90.00
_cell.angle_beta   90.00
_cell.angle_gamma   90.00
#
_symmetry.space_group_name_H-M   'P 1'
#
loop_
_entity.id
_entity.type
_entity.pdbx_description
1 polymer ?
#
loop_
_entity_poly.entity_id
_entity_poly.type
_entity_poly.pdbx_seq_one_letter_code
_entity_poly.pdbx_strand_id
1 'polypeptide(L)'
;MTTEAYDDHDHDDEFDDEFEGYDEQVAESWREFTHDLAVRLGDLRFGSFDFIELTHPVGTREQLLITFRANRASRVRATVPRSALVGPRQPEWVQTQRTFEALDWRYLPRKEEYIREFGRKQLFRASVQTITLLRGQWGVTHPSFLSLTDPFSTVHPFSLTG
;
A
#
# COMPACT_ATOMS: atom_id res chain seq x y z
N MET A 1 -0.68 -19.86 -64.87
CA MET A 1 -0.57 -20.36 -63.49
C MET A 1 -0.26 -19.16 -62.63
N THR A 2 -1.26 -18.69 -61.91
CA THR A 2 -1.22 -17.53 -61.03
C THR A 2 -1.50 -18.11 -59.65
N THR A 3 -0.52 -18.04 -58.75
CA THR A 3 -0.71 -18.41 -57.34
C THR A 3 -0.55 -17.15 -56.53
N GLU A 4 -1.63 -16.80 -55.86
CA GLU A 4 -1.85 -15.61 -55.05
C GLU A 4 -0.86 -15.53 -53.88
N ALA A 5 -0.41 -14.30 -53.60
CA ALA A 5 0.23 -13.96 -52.34
C ALA A 5 -0.86 -13.82 -51.28
N TYR A 6 -0.77 -14.62 -50.22
CA TYR A 6 -1.52 -14.39 -48.99
C TYR A 6 -0.83 -13.26 -48.23
N ASP A 7 -1.53 -12.13 -48.14
CA ASP A 7 -1.25 -11.03 -47.24
C ASP A 7 -1.83 -11.44 -45.88
N ASP A 8 -0.95 -11.75 -44.92
CA ASP A 8 -1.31 -12.11 -43.54
C ASP A 8 -0.97 -10.90 -42.68
N HIS A 9 -1.82 -9.89 -42.79
CA HIS A 9 -1.89 -8.76 -41.88
C HIS A 9 -3.26 -8.79 -41.22
N ASP A 10 -3.27 -8.49 -39.93
CA ASP A 10 -4.43 -8.32 -39.03
C ASP A 10 -4.75 -9.52 -38.16
N HIS A 11 -3.99 -9.70 -37.05
CA HIS A 11 -4.59 -10.14 -35.78
C HIS A 11 -3.73 -9.97 -34.51
N ASP A 12 -2.83 -8.99 -34.41
CA ASP A 12 -1.97 -8.82 -33.21
C ASP A 12 -2.26 -7.55 -32.36
N ASP A 13 -3.19 -6.67 -32.75
CA ASP A 13 -3.40 -5.39 -32.04
C ASP A 13 -4.51 -5.42 -30.95
N GLU A 14 -5.34 -6.47 -30.87
CA GLU A 14 -6.46 -6.52 -29.90
C GLU A 14 -6.05 -6.92 -28.47
N PHE A 15 -4.88 -7.54 -28.29
CA PHE A 15 -4.39 -7.98 -26.97
C PHE A 15 -3.64 -6.89 -26.19
N ASP A 16 -3.02 -5.92 -26.88
CA ASP A 16 -2.25 -4.85 -26.23
C ASP A 16 -3.17 -3.77 -25.62
N ASP A 17 -4.29 -3.45 -26.27
CA ASP A 17 -5.26 -2.45 -25.78
C ASP A 17 -5.98 -2.89 -24.47
N GLU A 18 -6.26 -4.18 -24.30
CA GLU A 18 -6.92 -4.71 -23.10
C GLU A 18 -5.95 -4.75 -21.89
N PHE A 19 -4.66 -5.00 -22.14
CA PHE A 19 -3.62 -5.03 -21.09
C PHE A 19 -3.24 -3.62 -20.62
N GLU A 20 -3.14 -2.65 -21.53
CA GLU A 20 -2.90 -1.24 -21.17
C GLU A 20 -4.05 -0.65 -20.33
N GLY A 21 -5.30 -0.98 -20.66
CA GLY A 21 -6.47 -0.53 -19.90
C GLY A 21 -6.53 -1.10 -18.47
N TYR A 22 -6.11 -2.36 -18.27
CA TYR A 22 -6.06 -2.97 -16.94
C TYR A 22 -4.97 -2.35 -16.07
N ASP A 23 -3.77 -2.15 -16.61
CA ASP A 23 -2.66 -1.53 -15.87
C ASP A 23 -2.97 -0.06 -15.51
N GLU A 24 -3.67 0.67 -16.39
CA GLU A 24 -4.14 2.02 -16.09
C GLU A 24 -5.18 2.03 -14.96
N GLN A 25 -6.14 1.11 -14.99
CA GLN A 25 -7.15 0.97 -13.94
C GLN A 25 -6.51 0.65 -12.57
N VAL A 26 -5.56 -0.28 -12.52
CA VAL A 26 -4.82 -0.60 -11.30
C VAL A 26 -4.05 0.63 -10.79
N ALA A 27 -3.44 1.40 -11.70
CA ALA A 27 -2.75 2.63 -11.34
C ALA A 27 -3.70 3.71 -10.81
N GLU A 28 -4.91 3.81 -11.34
CA GLU A 28 -5.96 4.71 -10.85
C GLU A 28 -6.42 4.31 -9.43
N SER A 29 -6.72 3.04 -9.19
CA SER A 29 -7.07 2.52 -7.86
C SER A 29 -6.02 2.87 -6.79
N TRP A 30 -4.73 2.74 -7.13
CA TRP A 30 -3.66 3.15 -6.22
C TRP A 30 -3.61 4.67 -6.00
N ARG A 31 -3.88 5.50 -7.02
CA ARG A 31 -3.95 6.96 -6.89
C ARG A 31 -5.10 7.38 -5.97
N GLU A 32 -6.28 6.80 -6.16
CA GLU A 32 -7.45 7.07 -5.30
C GLU A 32 -7.18 6.66 -3.85
N PHE A 33 -6.66 5.45 -3.64
CA PHE A 33 -6.28 4.99 -2.31
C PHE A 33 -5.21 5.89 -1.65
N THR A 34 -4.25 6.40 -2.43
CA THR A 34 -3.26 7.37 -1.93
C THR A 34 -3.93 8.64 -1.39
N HIS A 35 -4.91 9.16 -2.14
CA HIS A 35 -5.61 10.38 -1.76
C HIS A 35 -6.49 10.16 -0.53
N ASP A 36 -7.29 9.10 -0.52
CA ASP A 36 -8.16 8.74 0.61
C ASP A 36 -7.33 8.54 1.90
N LEU A 37 -6.23 7.79 1.83
CA LEU A 37 -5.34 7.61 2.97
C LEU A 37 -4.81 8.96 3.47
N ALA A 38 -4.36 9.85 2.58
CA ALA A 38 -3.84 11.16 2.97
C ALA A 38 -4.88 12.03 3.71
N VAL A 39 -6.14 11.99 3.26
CA VAL A 39 -7.27 12.68 3.90
C VAL A 39 -7.50 12.10 5.30
N ARG A 40 -7.64 10.78 5.44
CA ARG A 40 -7.88 10.12 6.74
C ARG A 40 -6.75 10.35 7.73
N LEU A 41 -5.48 10.32 7.27
CA LEU A 41 -4.34 10.68 8.11
C LEU A 41 -4.43 12.14 8.60
N GLY A 42 -5.03 13.03 7.81
CA GLY A 42 -5.31 14.42 8.15
C GLY A 42 -6.37 14.60 9.24
N ASP A 43 -7.22 13.60 9.43
CA ASP A 43 -8.31 13.59 10.42
C ASP A 43 -7.92 13.02 11.77
N LEU A 44 -6.82 12.26 11.85
CA LEU A 44 -6.27 11.80 13.13
C LEU A 44 -6.03 12.96 14.10
N ARG A 45 -6.44 12.79 15.36
CA ARG A 45 -6.24 13.74 16.46
C ARG A 45 -5.44 13.09 17.57
N PHE A 46 -4.63 13.88 18.26
CA PHE A 46 -3.89 13.39 19.42
C PHE A 46 -4.79 13.42 20.67
N GLY A 47 -4.73 12.37 21.48
CA GLY A 47 -5.47 12.27 22.74
C GLY A 47 -6.86 11.63 22.59
N SER A 48 -7.34 11.45 21.37
CA SER A 48 -8.36 10.47 21.05
C SER A 48 -7.74 9.06 20.94
N PHE A 49 -8.56 8.02 21.09
CA PHE A 49 -8.15 6.64 20.81
C PHE A 49 -8.13 6.35 19.30
N ASP A 50 -7.91 7.39 18.48
CA ASP A 50 -7.98 7.31 17.03
C ASP A 50 -6.70 6.69 16.46
N PHE A 51 -6.88 5.71 15.59
CA PHE A 51 -5.82 5.12 14.81
C PHE A 51 -6.34 4.72 13.44
N ILE A 52 -5.42 4.63 12.47
CA ILE A 52 -5.67 3.95 11.21
C ILE A 52 -4.78 2.73 11.15
N GLU A 53 -5.34 1.57 10.85
CA GLU A 53 -4.63 0.31 10.69
C GLU A 53 -4.82 -0.21 9.27
N LEU A 54 -3.71 -0.60 8.64
CA LEU A 54 -3.70 -1.31 7.37
C LEU A 54 -3.37 -2.76 7.64
N THR A 55 -4.29 -3.64 7.26
CA THR A 55 -4.13 -5.10 7.36
C THR A 55 -4.21 -5.75 6.00
N HIS A 56 -3.66 -6.95 5.90
CA HIS A 56 -3.72 -7.77 4.70
C HIS A 56 -4.09 -9.21 5.08
N PRO A 57 -5.00 -9.88 4.35
CA PRO A 57 -5.41 -11.24 4.64
C PRO A 57 -4.26 -12.22 4.36
N VAL A 58 -3.97 -13.08 5.32
CA VAL A 58 -2.98 -14.18 5.21
C VAL A 58 -3.65 -15.47 5.67
N GLY A 59 -4.16 -16.24 4.71
CA GLY A 59 -4.96 -17.42 4.99
C GLY A 59 -6.31 -17.02 5.60
N THR A 60 -6.57 -17.46 6.84
CA THR A 60 -7.81 -17.15 7.57
C THR A 60 -7.67 -16.01 8.57
N ARG A 61 -6.54 -15.30 8.58
CA ARG A 61 -6.23 -14.24 9.56
C ARG A 61 -5.85 -12.94 8.87
N GLU A 62 -6.17 -11.82 9.49
CA GLU A 62 -5.65 -10.50 9.12
C GLU A 62 -4.26 -10.29 9.72
N GLN A 63 -3.28 -9.95 8.89
CA GLN A 63 -1.97 -9.52 9.33
C GLN A 63 -1.93 -7.99 9.39
N LEU A 64 -1.67 -7.42 10.56
CA LEU A 64 -1.42 -5.99 10.71
C LEU A 64 -0.09 -5.61 10.06
N LEU A 65 -0.14 -4.69 9.09
CA LEU A 65 1.04 -4.22 8.37
C LEU A 65 1.54 -2.89 8.93
N ILE A 66 0.65 -1.91 9.07
CA ILE A 66 1.00 -0.54 9.46
C ILE A 66 -0.07 0.04 10.38
N THR A 67 0.35 0.72 11.44
CA THR A 67 -0.55 1.55 12.26
C THR A 67 -0.14 3.01 12.20
N PHE A 68 -1.11 3.91 12.06
CA PHE A 68 -0.94 5.35 12.12
C PHE A 68 -1.64 5.93 13.34
N ARG A 69 -0.93 6.79 14.08
CA ARG A 69 -1.48 7.53 15.22
C ARG A 69 -0.95 8.95 15.23
N ALA A 70 -1.81 9.91 15.57
CA ALA A 70 -1.33 11.26 15.85
C ALA A 70 -0.58 11.30 17.18
N ASN A 71 0.47 12.12 17.26
CA ASN A 71 1.25 12.36 18.48
C ASN A 71 1.02 13.78 19.02
N ARG A 72 1.55 14.08 20.22
CA ARG A 72 1.41 15.39 20.89
C ARG A 72 1.86 16.58 20.04
N ALA A 73 2.77 16.37 19.11
CA ALA A 73 3.28 17.42 18.21
C ALA A 73 2.40 17.60 16.96
N SER A 74 1.18 17.04 16.94
CA SER A 74 0.29 17.02 15.76
C SER A 74 0.95 16.42 14.52
N ARG A 75 1.88 15.48 14.71
CA ARG A 75 2.47 14.67 13.65
C ARG A 75 1.81 13.30 13.65
N VAL A 76 1.74 12.68 12.48
CA VAL A 76 1.30 11.29 12.35
C VAL A 76 2.52 10.40 12.45
N ARG A 77 2.52 9.49 13.42
CA ARG A 77 3.49 8.40 13.51
C ARG A 77 2.92 7.19 12.79
N ALA A 78 3.63 6.71 11.79
CA ALA A 78 3.43 5.40 11.18
C ALA A 78 4.36 4.39 11.87
N THR A 79 3.84 3.19 12.14
CA THR A 79 4.55 2.10 12.81
C THR A 79 4.36 0.80 12.05
N VAL A 80 5.45 0.08 11.79
CA VAL A 80 5.44 -1.28 11.23
C VAL A 80 6.01 -2.24 12.26
N PRO A 81 5.22 -3.20 12.79
CA PRO A 81 5.73 -4.18 13.74
C PRO A 81 6.62 -5.21 13.04
N ARG A 82 7.60 -5.78 13.75
CA ARG A 82 8.46 -6.86 13.21
C ARG A 82 7.66 -8.06 12.72
N SER A 83 6.53 -8.36 13.35
CA SER A 83 5.62 -9.43 12.91
C SER A 83 5.04 -9.22 11.51
N ALA A 84 5.01 -7.98 11.00
CA ALA A 84 4.64 -7.68 9.62
C ALA A 84 5.75 -8.02 8.62
N LEU A 85 7.00 -8.16 9.07
CA LEU A 85 8.20 -8.28 8.24
C LEU A 85 8.78 -9.70 8.24
N VAL A 86 8.11 -10.64 8.89
CA VAL A 86 8.56 -12.03 9.00
C VAL A 86 7.56 -12.94 8.29
N GLY A 87 8.05 -13.76 7.35
CA GLY A 87 7.23 -14.73 6.63
C GLY A 87 7.95 -15.32 5.42
N PRO A 88 7.47 -16.45 4.86
CA PRO A 88 8.13 -17.14 3.75
C PRO A 88 8.15 -16.35 2.44
N ARG A 89 7.27 -15.35 2.30
CA ARG A 89 7.20 -14.45 1.13
C ARG A 89 7.88 -13.09 1.38
N GLN A 90 8.47 -12.89 2.56
CA GLN A 90 9.11 -11.62 2.89
C GLN A 90 10.54 -11.58 2.35
N PRO A 91 11.02 -10.40 1.89
CA PRO A 91 12.42 -10.20 1.54
C PRO A 91 13.36 -10.60 2.70
N GLU A 92 14.61 -10.88 2.35
CA GLU A 92 15.66 -11.06 3.36
C GLU A 92 15.74 -9.83 4.29
N TRP A 93 16.13 -10.06 5.54
CA TRP A 93 16.17 -9.01 6.55
C TRP A 93 17.06 -7.83 6.16
N VAL A 94 18.20 -8.09 5.51
CA VAL A 94 19.12 -7.04 5.02
C VAL A 94 18.45 -6.17 3.96
N GLN A 95 17.69 -6.77 3.04
CA GLN A 95 16.94 -6.02 2.02
C GLN A 95 15.84 -5.18 2.67
N THR A 96 15.11 -5.77 3.63
CA THR A 96 14.09 -5.05 4.41
C THR A 96 14.70 -3.83 5.10
N GLN A 97 15.83 -3.99 5.79
CA GLN A 97 16.54 -2.87 6.44
C GLN A 97 16.86 -1.75 5.45
N ARG A 98 17.46 -2.08 4.30
CA ARG A 98 17.80 -1.09 3.26
C ARG A 98 16.58 -0.35 2.71
N THR A 99 15.49 -1.06 2.44
CA THR A 99 14.24 -0.45 1.96
C THR A 99 13.70 0.57 2.96
N PHE A 100 13.65 0.22 4.23
CA PHE A 100 13.16 1.10 5.29
C PHE A 100 14.09 2.30 5.52
N GLU A 101 15.41 2.09 5.51
CA GLU A 101 16.42 3.16 5.63
C GLU A 101 16.35 4.15 4.46
N ALA A 102 16.22 3.68 3.22
CA ALA A 102 16.05 4.53 2.04
C ALA A 102 14.78 5.38 2.09
N LEU A 103 13.79 4.93 2.86
CA LEU A 103 12.56 5.64 3.16
C LEU A 103 12.59 6.28 4.55
N ASP A 104 13.75 6.68 5.08
CA ASP A 104 13.95 7.35 6.39
C ASP A 104 13.15 6.76 7.57
N TRP A 105 12.84 5.46 7.55
CA TRP A 105 12.24 4.78 8.68
C TRP A 105 13.33 4.43 9.69
N ARG A 106 13.00 4.56 10.97
CA ARG A 106 13.90 4.22 12.07
C ARG A 106 13.43 2.97 12.77
N TYR A 107 14.31 1.98 12.88
CA TYR A 107 14.06 0.81 13.72
C TYR A 107 14.18 1.14 15.21
N LEU A 108 13.26 0.62 16.03
CA LEU A 108 13.29 0.71 17.49
C LEU A 108 13.53 -0.69 18.08
N PRO A 109 14.79 -1.03 18.44
CA PRO A 109 15.15 -2.39 18.85
C PRO A 109 14.36 -2.92 20.05
N ARG A 110 14.04 -2.05 21.02
CA ARG A 110 13.31 -2.45 22.24
C ARG A 110 11.84 -2.81 22.01
N LYS A 111 11.25 -2.30 20.94
CA LYS A 111 9.85 -2.53 20.57
C LYS A 111 9.71 -3.42 19.34
N GLU A 112 10.83 -3.73 18.70
CA GLU A 112 10.89 -4.46 17.44
C GLU A 112 9.93 -3.89 16.39
N GLU A 113 10.00 -2.58 16.17
CA GLU A 113 9.14 -1.88 15.21
C GLU A 113 9.93 -0.84 14.42
N TYR A 114 9.57 -0.64 13.16
CA TYR A 114 10.00 0.55 12.41
C TYR A 114 9.01 1.66 12.64
N ILE A 115 9.51 2.88 12.79
CA ILE A 115 8.67 4.08 12.87
C ILE A 115 9.12 5.15 11.89
N ARG A 116 8.15 5.93 11.41
CA ARG A 116 8.40 7.20 10.74
C ARG A 116 7.35 8.22 11.17
N GLU A 117 7.75 9.47 11.32
CA GLU A 117 6.85 10.55 11.72
C GLU A 117 6.72 11.61 10.63
N PHE A 118 5.48 11.95 10.29
CA PHE A 118 5.14 12.86 9.23
C PHE A 118 4.45 14.10 9.80
N GLY A 119 4.93 15.29 9.42
CA GLY A 119 4.22 16.54 9.73
C GLY A 119 2.94 16.67 8.92
N ARG A 120 2.04 17.58 9.30
CA ARG A 120 0.75 17.79 8.60
C ARG A 120 0.89 18.11 7.11
N LYS A 121 1.95 18.84 6.73
CA LYS A 121 2.24 19.16 5.31
C LYS A 121 2.81 17.97 4.52
N GLN A 122 3.11 16.85 5.18
CA GLN A 122 3.76 15.68 4.59
C GLN A 122 2.82 14.47 4.51
N LEU A 123 1.53 14.61 4.79
CA LEU A 123 0.60 13.47 4.86
C LEU A 123 0.37 12.80 3.50
N PHE A 124 0.39 13.57 2.42
CA PHE A 124 0.39 12.99 1.07
C PHE A 124 1.67 12.16 0.83
N ARG A 125 2.84 12.69 1.21
CA ARG A 125 4.11 11.94 1.15
C ARG A 125 4.07 10.68 2.01
N ALA A 126 3.44 10.73 3.20
CA ALA A 126 3.27 9.57 4.06
C ALA A 126 2.51 8.46 3.31
N SER A 127 1.41 8.82 2.65
CA SER A 127 0.56 7.91 1.89
C SER A 127 1.31 7.29 0.71
N VAL A 128 2.05 8.09 -0.06
CA VAL A 128 2.90 7.60 -1.16
C VAL A 128 3.93 6.59 -0.67
N GLN A 129 4.66 6.90 0.41
CA GLN A 129 5.67 6.00 0.96
C GLN A 129 5.07 4.71 1.53
N THR A 130 3.90 4.82 2.14
CA THR A 130 3.13 3.65 2.58
C THR A 130 2.82 2.74 1.40
N ILE A 131 2.35 3.28 0.27
CA ILE A 131 2.04 2.48 -0.92
C ILE A 131 3.31 1.88 -1.53
N THR A 132 4.43 2.62 -1.55
CA THR A 132 5.72 2.06 -1.95
C THR A 132 6.09 0.84 -1.12
N LEU A 133 5.88 0.88 0.20
CA LEU A 133 6.12 -0.27 1.07
C LEU A 133 5.11 -1.41 0.81
N LEU A 134 3.81 -1.11 0.71
CA LEU A 134 2.76 -2.12 0.41
C LEU A 134 3.11 -2.92 -0.85
N ARG A 135 3.50 -2.24 -1.92
CA ARG A 135 3.87 -2.87 -3.18
C ARG A 135 5.23 -3.57 -3.11
N GLY A 136 6.25 -2.92 -2.53
CA GLY A 136 7.62 -3.43 -2.55
C GLY A 136 7.96 -4.45 -1.47
N GLN A 137 7.56 -4.19 -0.21
CA GLN A 137 7.85 -5.05 0.93
C GLN A 137 6.87 -6.23 1.02
N TRP A 138 5.58 -5.97 0.81
CA TRP A 138 4.52 -6.97 1.01
C TRP A 138 3.96 -7.53 -0.30
N GLY A 139 4.38 -7.01 -1.46
CA GLY A 139 3.92 -7.52 -2.76
C GLY A 139 2.44 -7.31 -3.01
N VAL A 140 1.81 -6.32 -2.36
CA VAL A 140 0.39 -6.02 -2.55
C VAL A 140 0.18 -5.46 -3.95
N THR A 141 -0.54 -6.18 -4.80
CA THR A 141 -0.72 -5.85 -6.22
C THR A 141 -1.84 -4.85 -6.45
N HIS A 142 -2.90 -4.89 -5.64
CA HIS A 142 -4.06 -4.00 -5.74
C HIS A 142 -4.54 -3.58 -4.34
N PRO A 143 -5.02 -2.32 -4.14
CA PRO A 143 -5.45 -1.85 -2.82
C PRO A 143 -6.65 -2.62 -2.25
N SER A 144 -7.49 -3.25 -3.07
CA SER A 144 -8.63 -4.06 -2.59
C SER A 144 -8.26 -5.29 -1.78
N PHE A 145 -6.99 -5.71 -1.80
CA PHE A 145 -6.47 -6.76 -0.92
C PHE A 145 -6.12 -6.24 0.48
N LEU A 146 -6.37 -4.97 0.77
CA LEU A 146 -6.14 -4.39 2.08
C LEU A 146 -7.47 -4.23 2.83
N SER A 147 -7.37 -4.23 4.15
CA SER A 147 -8.42 -3.68 4.99
C SER A 147 -7.87 -2.45 5.69
N LEU A 148 -8.61 -1.35 5.61
CA LEU A 148 -8.32 -0.11 6.31
C LEU A 148 -9.29 0.03 7.47
N THR A 149 -8.81 -0.12 8.69
CA THR A 149 -9.60 0.17 9.89
C THR A 149 -9.28 1.57 10.36
N ASP A 150 -10.30 2.39 10.58
CA ASP A 150 -10.20 3.73 11.16
C ASP A 150 -11.12 3.89 12.38
N PRO A 151 -11.11 5.04 13.08
CA PRO A 151 -11.89 5.22 14.31
C PRO A 151 -13.42 5.16 14.11
N PHE A 152 -13.91 5.34 12.90
CA PHE A 152 -15.32 5.44 12.58
C PHE A 152 -15.86 4.18 11.89
N SER A 153 -14.99 3.43 11.21
CA SER A 153 -15.37 2.31 10.35
C SER A 153 -14.17 1.42 9.98
N THR A 154 -14.46 0.17 9.63
CA THR A 154 -13.53 -0.64 8.82
C THR A 154 -14.00 -0.55 7.37
N VAL A 155 -13.12 -0.11 6.49
CA VAL A 155 -13.35 0.05 5.06
C VAL A 155 -12.42 -0.90 4.31
N HIS A 156 -12.99 -1.70 3.41
CA HIS A 156 -12.21 -2.36 2.38
C HIS A 156 -12.21 -1.41 1.17
N PRO A 157 -11.08 -0.77 0.85
CA PRO A 157 -11.01 0.14 -0.29
C PRO A 157 -11.35 -0.69 -1.54
N PHE A 158 -12.52 -0.43 -2.11
CA PHE A 158 -13.05 -1.15 -3.28
C PHE A 158 -13.42 -2.61 -3.03
N SER A 159 -14.22 -2.91 -1.99
CA SER A 159 -15.02 -4.15 -2.02
C SER A 159 -15.75 -4.20 -3.36
N LEU A 160 -15.41 -5.19 -4.18
CA LEU A 160 -16.19 -5.56 -5.36
C LEU A 160 -17.57 -6.02 -4.86
N THR A 161 -18.48 -5.08 -4.64
CA THR A 161 -19.90 -5.37 -4.68
C THR A 161 -20.27 -5.46 -6.16
N GLY A 162 -20.14 -6.67 -6.69
CA GLY A 162 -20.57 -7.12 -8.01
C GLY A 162 -20.66 -8.63 -7.98
#